data_AF-A0A8X6UN56-F1
#
_entry.id   AF-A0A8X6UN56-F1
#
_cell.length_a   1.000
_cell.length_b   1.000
_cell.length_c   1.000
_cell.angle_alpha   90.00
_cell.angle_beta   90.00
_cell.angle_gamma   90.00
#
_symmetry.space_group_name_H-M   'P 1'
#
loop_
_entity.id
_entity.type
_entity.pdbx_description
1 polymer ?
#
loop_
_entity_poly.entity_id
_entity_poly.type
_entity_poly.pdbx_seq_one_letter_code
_entity_poly.pdbx_strand_id
1 'polypeptide(L)'
;MEVDPENSVNLFAKEIFFKTYKMKPIAVLLLMLVVISAVQAANFCPRMPDYVCIQAVNECCEDLDCEDGEICCQENCGNKCREPVAERTNGEEVKPSSTCSIGQQ
;
A
#
# COMPACT_ATOMS: atom_id res chain seq x y z
N MET A 1 -7.54 -25.76 9.79
CA MET A 1 -7.72 -25.86 8.32
C MET A 1 -7.49 -24.47 7.79
N GLU A 2 -6.22 -24.10 7.71
CA GLU A 2 -5.76 -22.87 7.07
C GLU A 2 -5.33 -23.30 5.67
N VAL A 3 -5.96 -22.72 4.64
CA VAL A 3 -5.62 -22.99 3.26
C VAL A 3 -4.52 -21.99 2.90
N ASP A 4 -3.27 -22.41 3.05
CA ASP A 4 -2.11 -21.64 2.60
C ASP A 4 -2.14 -21.53 1.06
N PRO A 5 -2.32 -20.32 0.49
CA PRO A 5 -2.39 -20.13 -0.96
C PRO A 5 -1.05 -20.34 -1.68
N GLU A 6 0.07 -20.43 -0.95
CA GLU A 6 1.42 -20.52 -1.51
C GLU A 6 1.72 -21.88 -2.16
N ASN A 7 1.15 -22.98 -1.65
CA ASN A 7 1.58 -24.33 -2.07
C ASN A 7 1.01 -24.75 -3.43
N SER A 8 -0.16 -24.23 -3.80
CA SER A 8 -0.78 -24.45 -5.12
C SER A 8 -0.09 -23.63 -6.21
N VAL A 9 0.31 -22.39 -5.91
CA VAL A 9 1.02 -21.51 -6.85
C VAL A 9 2.36 -22.12 -7.28
N ASN A 10 3.09 -22.74 -6.34
CA ASN A 10 4.41 -23.34 -6.58
C ASN A 10 4.40 -24.56 -7.54
N LEU A 11 3.31 -25.32 -7.60
CA LEU A 11 3.22 -26.50 -8.48
C LEU A 11 2.88 -26.10 -9.93
N PHE A 12 1.96 -25.14 -10.11
CA PHE A 12 1.66 -24.55 -11.42
C PHE A 12 2.85 -23.75 -11.97
N ALA A 13 3.60 -23.05 -11.10
CA ALA A 13 4.82 -22.33 -11.48
C ALA A 13 5.90 -23.27 -12.04
N LYS A 14 6.08 -24.49 -11.48
CA LYS A 14 7.09 -25.47 -11.94
C LYS A 14 6.79 -26.02 -13.35
N GLU A 15 5.52 -26.33 -13.64
CA GLU A 15 5.07 -26.78 -14.98
C GLU A 15 5.21 -25.67 -16.04
N ILE A 16 4.91 -24.43 -15.68
CA ILE A 16 5.02 -23.26 -16.58
C ILE A 16 6.49 -22.90 -16.82
N PHE A 17 7.35 -22.92 -15.80
CA PHE A 17 8.79 -22.61 -15.90
C PHE A 17 9.53 -23.57 -16.85
N PHE A 18 9.31 -24.88 -16.74
CA PHE A 18 10.03 -25.87 -17.56
C PHE A 18 9.64 -25.79 -19.05
N LYS A 19 8.40 -25.39 -19.35
CA LYS A 19 7.88 -25.25 -20.72
C LYS A 19 8.28 -23.93 -21.38
N THR A 20 8.50 -22.86 -20.59
CA THR A 20 8.85 -21.51 -21.06
C THR A 20 10.36 -21.22 -21.09
N TYR A 21 11.19 -21.99 -20.36
CA TYR A 21 12.66 -21.89 -20.41
C TYR A 21 13.28 -22.22 -21.78
N LYS A 22 12.50 -22.82 -22.70
CA LYS A 22 12.89 -23.01 -24.10
C LYS A 22 12.60 -21.81 -25.02
N MET A 23 11.92 -20.77 -24.55
CA MET A 23 11.74 -19.52 -25.31
C MET A 23 12.95 -18.61 -25.12
N LYS A 24 13.26 -17.80 -26.14
CA LYS A 24 14.42 -16.90 -26.16
C LYS A 24 14.52 -16.13 -24.83
N PRO A 25 15.72 -16.00 -24.22
CA PRO A 25 15.90 -15.36 -22.92
C PRO A 25 15.37 -13.91 -22.90
N ILE A 26 15.41 -13.25 -24.06
CA ILE A 26 14.84 -11.91 -24.29
C ILE A 26 13.32 -11.90 -24.04
N ALA A 27 12.58 -12.91 -24.51
CA ALA A 27 11.13 -12.98 -24.33
C ALA A 27 10.75 -13.22 -22.86
N VAL A 28 11.54 -14.03 -22.15
CA VAL A 28 11.35 -14.27 -20.71
C VAL A 28 11.64 -12.99 -19.91
N LEU A 29 12.73 -12.28 -20.23
CA LEU A 29 13.09 -11.02 -19.57
C LEU A 29 12.01 -9.95 -19.76
N LEU A 30 11.48 -9.81 -20.99
CA LEU A 30 10.39 -8.89 -21.29
C LEU A 30 9.10 -9.25 -20.55
N LEU A 31 8.74 -10.54 -20.48
CA LEU A 31 7.58 -11.02 -19.72
C LEU A 31 7.73 -10.68 -18.23
N MET A 32 8.89 -10.91 -17.63
CA MET A 32 9.16 -10.58 -16.23
C MET A 32 9.01 -9.08 -15.96
N LEU A 33 9.53 -8.21 -16.83
CA LEU A 33 9.39 -6.76 -16.70
C LEU A 33 7.91 -6.30 -16.76
N VAL A 34 7.12 -6.91 -17.64
CA VAL A 34 5.68 -6.61 -17.76
C VAL A 34 4.90 -7.04 -16.50
N VAL A 35 5.24 -8.19 -15.92
CA VAL A 35 4.62 -8.67 -14.68
C VAL A 35 4.96 -7.75 -13.50
N ILE A 36 6.21 -7.25 -13.42
CA ILE A 36 6.64 -6.34 -12.34
C ILE A 36 5.85 -5.02 -12.38
N SER A 37 5.54 -4.48 -13.58
CA SER A 37 4.80 -3.21 -13.70
C SER A 37 3.31 -3.28 -13.32
N ALA A 38 2.73 -4.47 -13.19
CA ALA A 38 1.30 -4.64 -12.96
C ALA A 38 0.89 -4.56 -11.47
N VAL A 39 1.84 -4.43 -10.55
CA VAL A 39 1.57 -4.34 -9.11
C VAL A 39 1.29 -2.88 -8.73
N GLN A 40 0.07 -2.42 -8.97
CA GLN A 40 -0.45 -1.17 -8.37
C GLN A 40 -1.42 -1.58 -7.27
N ALA A 41 -0.96 -1.62 -6.02
CA ALA A 41 -1.86 -1.72 -4.88
C ALA A 41 -2.59 -0.37 -4.76
N ALA A 42 -3.89 -0.36 -5.04
CA ALA A 42 -4.73 0.79 -4.73
C ALA A 42 -4.96 0.82 -3.22
N ASN A 43 -4.29 1.73 -2.55
CA ASN A 43 -4.28 1.89 -1.11
C ASN A 43 -5.12 3.12 -0.76
N PHE A 44 -6.10 2.96 0.13
CA PHE A 44 -6.96 4.04 0.60
C PHE A 44 -6.84 4.20 2.12
N CYS A 45 -7.04 5.42 2.62
CA CYS A 45 -7.19 5.64 4.05
C CYS A 45 -8.39 4.84 4.59
N PRO A 46 -8.32 4.32 5.82
CA PRO A 46 -9.47 3.72 6.48
C PRO A 46 -10.56 4.75 6.77
N ARG A 47 -11.76 4.29 7.14
CA ARG A 47 -12.84 5.20 7.55
C ARG A 47 -12.40 6.00 8.78
N MET A 48 -12.59 7.31 8.72
CA MET A 48 -12.26 8.20 9.81
C MET A 48 -13.08 7.85 11.07
N PRO A 49 -12.46 7.75 12.24
CA PRO A 49 -13.16 7.49 13.50
C PRO A 49 -14.03 8.69 13.93
N ASP A 50 -15.22 8.39 14.46
CA ASP A 50 -16.19 9.41 14.92
C ASP A 50 -15.99 9.72 16.40
N TYR A 51 -15.03 10.60 16.69
CA TYR A 51 -14.82 11.16 18.02
C TYR A 51 -14.57 12.67 17.96
N VAL A 52 -14.90 13.36 19.05
CA VAL A 52 -14.66 14.80 19.21
C VAL A 52 -13.23 15.03 19.68
N CYS A 53 -12.51 15.88 18.96
CA CYS A 53 -11.16 16.27 19.33
C CYS A 53 -11.15 17.60 20.10
N ILE A 54 -10.37 17.67 21.19
CA ILE A 54 -10.12 18.92 21.93
C ILE A 54 -8.86 19.60 21.42
N GLN A 55 -7.85 18.82 20.99
CA GLN A 55 -6.57 19.32 20.51
C GLN A 55 -6.06 18.43 19.38
N ALA A 56 -5.80 19.01 18.22
CA ALA A 56 -5.27 18.31 17.07
C ALA A 56 -3.74 18.40 17.03
N VAL A 57 -3.07 17.28 16.80
CA VAL A 57 -1.62 17.19 16.63
C VAL A 57 -1.33 16.27 15.45
N ASN A 58 -0.59 16.76 14.47
CA ASN A 58 -0.20 15.94 13.33
C ASN A 58 0.96 15.02 13.69
N GLU A 59 0.80 13.72 13.42
CA GLU A 59 1.86 12.72 13.49
C GLU A 59 2.65 12.66 12.17
N CYS A 60 2.02 13.01 11.05
CA CYS A 60 2.61 13.02 9.71
C CYS A 60 2.11 14.20 8.87
N CYS A 61 2.85 14.54 7.82
CA CYS A 61 2.51 15.55 6.82
C CYS A 61 2.52 15.00 5.38
N GLU A 62 3.14 13.85 5.19
CA GLU A 62 3.15 13.08 3.96
C GLU A 62 3.37 11.58 4.26
N ASP A 63 3.09 10.70 3.31
CA ASP A 63 3.26 9.24 3.47
C ASP A 63 4.70 8.85 3.84
N LEU A 64 5.70 9.65 3.42
CA LEU A 64 7.11 9.41 3.73
C LEU A 64 7.46 9.63 5.21
N ASP A 65 6.61 10.30 5.97
CA ASP A 65 6.77 10.44 7.43
C ASP A 65 6.37 9.17 8.18
N CYS A 66 5.67 8.25 7.51
CA CYS A 66 5.16 7.01 8.09
C CYS A 66 6.10 5.83 7.85
N GLU A 67 6.13 4.89 8.80
CA GLU A 67 6.93 3.67 8.71
C GLU A 67 6.11 2.53 8.08
N ASP A 68 6.76 1.40 7.76
CA ASP A 68 6.10 0.13 7.40
C ASP A 68 5.11 0.17 6.21
N GLY A 69 5.21 1.16 5.33
CA GLY A 69 4.33 1.30 4.16
C GLY A 69 2.92 1.79 4.53
N GLU A 70 2.78 2.39 5.72
CA GLU A 70 1.60 3.16 6.09
C GLU A 70 1.49 4.44 5.25
N ILE A 71 0.28 5.00 5.23
CA ILE A 71 -0.05 6.24 4.54
C ILE A 71 -0.53 7.30 5.54
N CYS A 72 -0.31 8.56 5.22
CA CYS A 72 -0.68 9.68 6.08
C CYS A 72 -2.13 10.08 5.81
N CYS A 73 -3.00 9.87 6.80
CA CYS A 73 -4.44 10.10 6.68
C CYS A 73 -4.91 11.27 7.56
N GLN A 74 -5.85 12.04 7.06
CA GLN A 74 -6.50 13.11 7.82
C GLN A 74 -7.48 12.52 8.85
N GLU A 75 -7.33 12.90 10.12
CA GLU A 75 -8.31 12.62 11.18
C GLU A 75 -8.75 13.88 11.92
N ASN A 76 -9.81 13.75 12.72
CA ASN A 76 -10.35 14.83 13.56
C ASN A 76 -9.32 15.42 14.53
N CYS A 77 -8.35 14.63 15.00
CA CYS A 77 -7.29 15.06 15.91
C CYS A 77 -5.95 15.32 15.23
N GLY A 78 -5.96 15.69 13.95
CA GLY A 78 -4.75 15.87 13.16
C GLY A 78 -4.43 14.61 12.35
N ASN A 79 -3.36 14.68 11.58
CA ASN A 79 -2.98 13.63 10.67
C ASN A 79 -2.37 12.44 11.40
N LYS A 80 -2.68 11.21 10.96
CA LYS A 80 -2.15 9.97 11.52
C LYS A 80 -1.68 9.01 10.44
N CYS A 81 -0.61 8.29 10.72
CA CYS A 81 -0.19 7.15 9.91
C CYS A 81 -1.18 6.00 10.10
N ARG A 82 -1.61 5.40 8.99
CA ARG A 82 -2.57 4.30 8.98
C ARG A 82 -2.15 3.25 7.97
N GLU A 83 -2.37 2.00 8.32
CA GLU A 83 -2.35 0.90 7.36
C GLU A 83 -3.38 1.17 6.24
N PRO A 84 -2.96 1.09 4.97
CA PRO A 84 -3.86 1.29 3.86
C PRO A 84 -4.85 0.12 3.71
N VAL A 85 -6.07 0.45 3.29
CA VAL A 85 -7.10 -0.54 2.96
C VAL A 85 -7.30 -0.63 1.44
N ALA A 86 -7.60 -1.83 0.95
CA ALA A 86 -7.83 -2.06 -0.48
C ALA A 86 -9.19 -1.51 -0.98
N GLU A 87 -10.15 -1.30 -0.06
CA GLU A 87 -11.47 -0.79 -0.39
C GLU A 87 -11.50 0.74 -0.27
N ARG A 88 -12.10 1.43 -1.25
CA ARG A 88 -12.30 2.87 -1.17
C ARG A 88 -13.18 3.22 0.03
N THR A 89 -12.71 4.12 0.88
CA THR A 89 -13.49 4.67 1.99
C THR A 89 -13.73 6.18 1.81
N ASN A 90 -14.25 6.83 2.85
CA ASN A 90 -14.35 8.28 2.96
C ASN A 90 -13.18 8.93 3.72
N GLY A 91 -12.14 8.16 4.06
CA GLY A 91 -10.89 8.70 4.59
C GLY A 91 -10.14 9.47 3.51
N GLU A 92 -9.45 10.54 3.91
CA GLU A 92 -8.69 11.42 3.04
C GLU A 92 -7.20 11.27 3.33
N GLU A 93 -6.41 11.05 2.28
CA GLU A 93 -4.94 11.06 2.34
C GLU A 93 -4.43 12.50 2.39
N VAL A 94 -3.39 12.73 3.19
CA VAL A 94 -2.76 14.04 3.33
C VAL A 94 -1.81 14.28 2.17
N LYS A 95 -2.02 15.38 1.44
CA LYS A 95 -1.09 15.82 0.41
C LYS A 95 0.03 16.65 1.04
N PRO A 96 1.29 16.47 0.60
CA PRO A 96 2.41 17.26 1.09
C PRO A 96 2.14 18.77 0.97
N SER A 97 2.29 19.50 2.08
CA SER A 97 2.09 20.94 2.14
C SER A 97 3.14 21.60 3.03
N SER A 98 3.68 22.73 2.58
CA SER A 98 4.65 23.53 3.35
C SER A 98 4.07 24.16 4.62
N THR A 99 2.74 24.12 4.80
CA THR A 99 2.05 24.61 6.00
C THR A 99 1.79 23.52 7.03
N CYS A 100 2.06 22.26 6.71
CA CYS A 100 1.93 21.16 7.66
C CYS A 100 3.16 21.10 8.57
N SER A 101 2.97 20.78 9.84
CA SER A 101 4.05 20.57 10.79
C SER A 101 3.69 19.48 11.77
N ILE A 102 4.64 18.56 12.00
CA ILE A 102 4.50 17.43 12.92
C ILE A 102 4.67 17.94 14.35
N GLY A 103 3.81 17.48 15.27
CA GLY A 103 3.91 17.79 16.69
C GLY A 103 3.53 19.22 17.09
N GLN A 104 2.92 20.02 16.21
CA GLN A 104 2.48 21.38 16.57
C GLN A 104 1.20 21.39 17.42
N GLN A 105 1.20 22.28 18.43
CA GLN A 105 0.09 22.63 19.33
C GLN A 105 -0.45 24.02 18.99
#